data_AF-A0AAU5NP46-F1
#
_entry.id   AF-A0AAU5NP46-F1
#
_cell.length_a   1.000
_cell.length_b   1.000
_cell.length_c   1.000
_cell.angle_alpha   90.00
_cell.angle_beta   90.00
_cell.angle_gamma   90.00
#
_symmetry.space_group_name_H-M   'P 1'
#
loop_
_entity.id
_entity.type
_entity.pdbx_description
1 polymer ?
#
loop_
_entity_poly.entity_id
_entity_poly.type
_entity_poly.pdbx_seq_one_letter_code
_entity_poly.pdbx_strand_id
1 'polypeptide(L)'
;MTADGREDENVYVPSSARALDDDERELVELARRTIDAHTDAGPDEDGIHTMGAAVMAADHRMFAGVNLYHFTGGPCAELVALGAARAQGARQMRCIVAVGNHGRGIIGPCGRDRQVFVDYYPTMRVIVPTPAGPRSVLAADLMPLTQRWTPEGMNGLDPSLYQDPETAGPPIIRFNPRYLEDVRSGAKTRTTRFRDPARPGAARLVFESDPEVVLQAEVTDSRQCLVSDLTDQDAQAEGLTTATELRGTLKGHYPDLVDTDEVDVITFRIYDETGAS
;
A
#
# COMPACT_ATOMS: atom_id res chain seq x y z
N MET A 1 -26.64 29.83 27.15
CA MET A 1 -26.48 28.60 27.97
C MET A 1 -27.66 27.73 27.64
N THR A 2 -27.53 26.55 27.04
CA THR A 2 -26.41 25.60 27.04
C THR A 2 -26.22 24.97 25.66
N ALA A 3 -24.96 24.70 25.33
CA ALA A 3 -24.49 24.00 24.15
C ALA A 3 -25.18 22.64 23.99
N ASP A 4 -25.63 22.32 22.78
CA ASP A 4 -25.88 20.93 22.36
C ASP A 4 -24.53 20.35 21.92
N GLY A 5 -23.66 20.12 22.91
CA GLY A 5 -22.49 19.27 22.76
C GLY A 5 -22.93 17.83 22.94
N ARG A 6 -23.48 17.24 21.87
CA ARG A 6 -23.69 15.79 21.81
C ARG A 6 -22.43 15.16 21.23
N GLU A 7 -21.63 14.70 22.19
CA GLU A 7 -20.94 13.41 22.18
C GLU A 7 -20.18 13.09 20.89
N ASP A 8 -18.85 13.30 20.94
CA ASP A 8 -17.90 12.47 20.21
C ASP A 8 -18.17 11.00 20.62
N GLU A 9 -19.10 10.36 19.94
CA GLU A 9 -19.38 8.93 20.08
C GLU A 9 -18.06 8.20 19.87
N ASN A 10 -17.71 7.36 20.84
CA ASN A 10 -16.53 6.52 20.86
C ASN A 10 -16.67 5.42 19.78
N VAL A 11 -16.65 5.85 18.51
CA VAL A 11 -16.67 4.96 17.36
C VAL A 11 -15.35 4.22 17.37
N TYR A 12 -15.41 2.91 17.59
CA TYR A 12 -14.24 2.06 17.48
C TYR A 12 -13.71 2.13 16.05
N VAL A 13 -12.55 2.76 15.90
CA VAL A 13 -11.74 2.78 14.68
C VAL A 13 -10.42 2.11 15.06
N PRO A 14 -9.96 1.09 14.31
CA PRO A 14 -8.70 0.43 14.64
C PRO A 14 -7.53 1.40 14.68
N SER A 15 -6.53 1.13 15.52
CA SER A 15 -5.36 2.00 15.68
C SER A 15 -4.55 2.18 14.40
N SER A 16 -4.63 1.24 13.47
CA SER A 16 -3.98 1.35 12.15
C SER A 16 -4.73 2.25 11.15
N ALA A 17 -5.91 2.78 11.51
CA ALA A 17 -6.73 3.54 10.59
C ALA A 17 -6.07 4.86 10.17
N ARG A 18 -5.98 5.06 8.86
CA ARG A 18 -5.53 6.32 8.25
C ARG A 18 -6.47 6.76 7.14
N ALA A 19 -6.32 8.03 6.75
CA ALA A 19 -6.95 8.56 5.53
C ALA A 19 -6.40 7.84 4.29
N LEU A 20 -7.23 7.74 3.25
CA LEU A 20 -6.81 7.17 1.97
C LEU A 20 -5.78 8.09 1.30
N ASP A 21 -4.75 7.49 0.73
CA ASP A 21 -3.85 8.17 -0.22
C ASP A 21 -4.47 8.18 -1.64
N ASP A 22 -3.79 8.81 -2.60
CA ASP A 22 -4.32 8.97 -3.96
C ASP A 22 -4.43 7.63 -4.72
N ASP A 23 -3.48 6.73 -4.52
CA ASP A 23 -3.52 5.37 -5.10
C ASP A 23 -4.71 4.57 -4.54
N GLU A 24 -4.96 4.67 -3.23
CA GLU A 24 -6.10 4.04 -2.58
C GLU A 24 -7.44 4.60 -3.06
N ARG A 25 -7.51 5.90 -3.42
CA ARG A 25 -8.71 6.47 -4.05
C ARG A 25 -8.92 5.92 -5.46
N GLU A 26 -7.87 5.81 -6.26
CA GLU A 26 -7.98 5.19 -7.59
C GLU A 26 -8.35 3.71 -7.50
N LEU A 27 -7.90 3.00 -6.46
CA LEU A 27 -8.30 1.61 -6.21
C LEU A 27 -9.80 1.48 -5.96
N VAL A 28 -10.40 2.40 -5.20
CA VAL A 28 -11.86 2.49 -4.99
C VAL A 28 -12.57 2.72 -6.32
N GLU A 29 -12.08 3.65 -7.13
CA GLU A 29 -12.67 3.98 -8.42
C GLU A 29 -12.57 2.81 -9.41
N LEU A 30 -11.48 2.05 -9.42
CA LEU A 30 -11.35 0.83 -10.20
C LEU A 30 -12.40 -0.22 -9.78
N ALA A 31 -12.57 -0.47 -8.48
CA ALA A 31 -13.58 -1.41 -7.99
C ALA A 31 -15.01 -0.96 -8.38
N ARG A 32 -15.30 0.34 -8.24
CA ARG A 32 -16.58 0.95 -8.61
C ARG A 32 -16.87 0.81 -10.11
N ARG A 33 -15.96 1.24 -10.98
CA ARG A 33 -16.12 1.12 -12.44
C ARG A 33 -16.26 -0.35 -12.87
N THR A 34 -15.55 -1.26 -12.22
CA THR A 34 -15.64 -2.70 -12.50
C THR A 34 -17.04 -3.22 -12.21
N ILE A 35 -17.62 -2.94 -11.04
CA ILE A 35 -18.95 -3.45 -10.72
C ILE A 35 -20.06 -2.76 -11.53
N ASP A 36 -19.94 -1.46 -11.78
CA ASP A 36 -20.89 -0.72 -12.60
C ASP A 36 -20.96 -1.27 -14.04
N ALA A 37 -19.84 -1.78 -14.58
CA ALA A 37 -19.77 -2.34 -15.93
C ALA A 37 -20.18 -3.82 -16.04
N HIS A 38 -20.17 -4.57 -14.94
CA HIS A 38 -20.26 -6.03 -14.96
C HIS A 38 -21.38 -6.62 -14.10
N THR A 39 -22.11 -5.79 -13.36
CA THR A 39 -23.26 -6.28 -12.60
C THR A 39 -24.34 -6.83 -13.52
N ASP A 40 -24.95 -7.95 -13.12
CA ASP A 40 -26.08 -8.58 -13.81
C ASP A 40 -27.43 -8.26 -13.18
N ALA A 41 -27.44 -7.47 -12.09
CA ALA A 41 -28.66 -7.00 -11.44
C ALA A 41 -29.13 -5.66 -12.03
N GLY A 42 -30.43 -5.51 -12.23
CA GLY A 42 -31.06 -4.19 -12.25
C GLY A 42 -31.08 -3.52 -10.86
N PRO A 43 -31.40 -2.21 -10.77
CA PRO A 43 -31.36 -1.46 -9.50
C PRO A 43 -32.19 -2.04 -8.35
N ASP A 44 -33.26 -2.78 -8.65
CA ASP A 44 -34.19 -3.38 -7.69
C ASP A 44 -34.25 -4.92 -7.82
N GLU A 45 -33.24 -5.54 -8.42
CA GLU A 45 -33.20 -6.99 -8.68
C GLU A 45 -32.10 -7.69 -7.88
N ASP A 46 -32.36 -8.95 -7.53
CA ASP A 46 -31.31 -9.84 -7.04
C ASP A 46 -30.45 -10.31 -8.22
N GLY A 47 -29.12 -10.20 -8.09
CA GLY A 47 -28.16 -10.66 -9.08
C GLY A 47 -27.10 -11.58 -8.50
N ILE A 48 -26.36 -12.26 -9.38
CA ILE A 48 -25.24 -13.12 -8.98
C ILE A 48 -23.98 -12.28 -8.77
N HIS A 49 -23.80 -11.26 -9.60
CA HIS A 49 -22.61 -10.40 -9.67
C HIS A 49 -22.98 -9.00 -9.20
N THR A 50 -22.88 -8.75 -7.90
CA THR A 50 -23.37 -7.52 -7.24
C THR A 50 -22.30 -6.75 -6.48
N MET A 51 -21.10 -7.33 -6.34
CA MET A 51 -19.95 -6.74 -5.66
C MET A 51 -18.74 -6.74 -6.58
N GLY A 52 -18.07 -5.60 -6.70
CA GLY A 52 -16.74 -5.49 -7.29
C GLY A 52 -15.70 -5.32 -6.20
N ALA A 53 -14.46 -5.72 -6.49
CA ALA A 53 -13.32 -5.44 -5.66
C ALA A 53 -12.11 -5.10 -6.51
N ALA A 54 -11.16 -4.41 -5.91
CA ALA A 54 -9.85 -4.20 -6.49
C ALA A 54 -8.77 -4.38 -5.43
N VAL A 55 -7.65 -4.99 -5.83
CA VAL A 55 -6.45 -5.16 -5.01
C VAL A 55 -5.25 -4.53 -5.71
N MET A 56 -4.46 -3.78 -4.94
CA MET A 56 -3.20 -3.20 -5.36
C MET A 56 -2.05 -4.06 -4.83
N ALA A 57 -1.16 -4.48 -5.72
CA ALA A 57 0.06 -5.20 -5.38
C ALA A 57 1.17 -4.25 -4.90
N ALA A 58 2.25 -4.80 -4.34
CA ALA A 58 3.42 -4.01 -3.91
C ALA A 58 4.12 -3.27 -5.06
N ASP A 59 3.97 -3.74 -6.30
CA ASP A 59 4.48 -3.08 -7.50
C ASP A 59 3.48 -2.05 -8.10
N HIS A 60 2.50 -1.62 -7.32
CA HIS A 60 1.42 -0.69 -7.66
C HIS A 60 0.49 -1.13 -8.81
N ARG A 61 0.64 -2.35 -9.35
CA ARG A 61 -0.36 -2.89 -10.28
C ARG A 61 -1.66 -3.17 -9.54
N MET A 62 -2.78 -2.79 -10.16
CA MET A 62 -4.12 -3.01 -9.62
C MET A 62 -4.86 -4.08 -10.41
N PHE A 63 -5.59 -4.94 -9.70
CA PHE A 63 -6.33 -6.07 -10.26
C PHE A 63 -7.75 -6.04 -9.73
N ALA A 64 -8.73 -6.18 -10.62
CA ALA A 64 -10.14 -6.15 -10.27
C ALA A 64 -10.76 -7.55 -10.26
N GLY A 65 -11.84 -7.70 -9.50
CA GLY A 65 -12.66 -8.90 -9.45
C GLY A 65 -14.12 -8.57 -9.20
N VAL A 66 -15.01 -9.47 -9.61
CA VAL A 66 -16.45 -9.42 -9.32
C VAL A 66 -16.83 -10.70 -8.61
N ASN A 67 -17.72 -10.63 -7.62
CA ASN A 67 -18.11 -11.83 -6.88
C ASN A 67 -18.82 -12.84 -7.79
N LEU A 68 -18.76 -14.12 -7.44
CA LEU A 68 -19.59 -15.16 -8.03
C LEU A 68 -20.46 -15.74 -6.93
N TYR A 69 -21.70 -15.29 -6.83
CA TYR A 69 -22.63 -15.83 -5.84
C TYR A 69 -22.95 -17.30 -6.15
N HIS A 70 -22.78 -18.16 -5.15
CA HIS A 70 -23.21 -19.56 -5.22
C HIS A 70 -23.46 -20.10 -3.81
N PHE A 71 -24.47 -20.95 -3.64
CA PHE A 71 -24.91 -21.45 -2.32
C PHE A 71 -23.83 -22.26 -1.57
N THR A 72 -22.87 -22.85 -2.29
CA THR A 72 -21.73 -23.57 -1.69
C THR A 72 -20.63 -22.65 -1.18
N GLY A 73 -20.89 -21.34 -1.10
CA GLY A 73 -19.90 -20.33 -0.78
C GLY A 73 -19.06 -19.95 -2.00
N GLY A 74 -19.70 -19.53 -3.09
CA GLY A 74 -18.99 -18.91 -4.21
C GLY A 74 -18.12 -17.71 -3.75
N PRO A 75 -17.02 -17.39 -4.45
CA PRO A 75 -16.03 -16.42 -3.97
C PRO A 75 -16.60 -15.00 -3.92
N CYS A 76 -16.25 -14.27 -2.85
CA CYS A 76 -16.44 -12.82 -2.79
C CYS A 76 -15.56 -12.13 -3.83
N ALA A 77 -15.89 -10.89 -4.16
CA ALA A 77 -15.16 -10.12 -5.18
C ALA A 77 -13.68 -9.98 -4.81
N GLU A 78 -13.37 -9.82 -3.53
CA GLU A 78 -12.02 -9.71 -2.99
C GLU A 78 -11.18 -10.95 -3.30
N LEU A 79 -11.75 -12.16 -3.13
CA LEU A 79 -11.05 -13.41 -3.43
C LEU A 79 -10.80 -13.58 -4.93
N VAL A 80 -11.74 -13.12 -5.77
CA VAL A 80 -11.57 -13.10 -7.22
C VAL A 80 -10.44 -12.14 -7.62
N ALA A 81 -10.40 -10.94 -7.03
CA ALA A 81 -9.35 -9.95 -7.29
C ALA A 81 -7.97 -10.46 -6.85
N LEU A 82 -7.85 -11.09 -5.68
CA LEU A 82 -6.62 -11.73 -5.21
C LEU A 82 -6.17 -12.87 -6.14
N GLY A 83 -7.10 -13.71 -6.60
CA GLY A 83 -6.82 -14.76 -7.57
C GLY A 83 -6.32 -14.20 -8.90
N ALA A 84 -6.95 -13.14 -9.40
CA ALA A 84 -6.55 -12.45 -10.64
C ALA A 84 -5.14 -11.84 -10.52
N ALA A 85 -4.84 -11.19 -9.39
CA ALA A 85 -3.51 -10.66 -9.11
C ALA A 85 -2.46 -11.77 -9.14
N ARG A 86 -2.73 -12.89 -8.46
CA ARG A 86 -1.81 -14.03 -8.42
C ARG A 86 -1.55 -14.62 -9.80
N ALA A 87 -2.60 -14.79 -10.60
CA ALA A 87 -2.52 -15.30 -11.97
C ALA A 87 -1.66 -14.41 -12.89
N GLN A 88 -1.62 -13.10 -12.61
CA GLN A 88 -0.81 -12.11 -13.35
C GLN A 88 0.57 -11.86 -12.72
N GLY A 89 1.03 -12.75 -11.84
CA GLY A 89 2.37 -12.70 -11.30
C GLY A 89 2.53 -11.82 -10.06
N ALA A 90 1.48 -11.18 -9.54
CA ALA A 90 1.56 -10.45 -8.28
C ALA A 90 1.61 -11.43 -7.09
N ARG A 91 2.31 -11.02 -6.02
CA ARG A 91 2.76 -11.93 -4.95
C ARG A 91 2.58 -11.32 -3.57
N GLN A 92 2.86 -10.02 -3.46
CA GLN A 92 2.62 -9.20 -2.27
C GLN A 92 1.49 -8.21 -2.55
N MET A 93 0.59 -8.03 -1.58
CA MET A 93 -0.58 -7.15 -1.70
C MET A 93 -0.47 -6.00 -0.71
N ARG A 94 -0.68 -4.78 -1.21
CA ARG A 94 -0.59 -3.54 -0.45
C ARG A 94 -1.94 -3.12 0.11
N CYS A 95 -2.98 -3.11 -0.71
CA CYS A 95 -4.30 -2.63 -0.30
C CYS A 95 -5.44 -3.31 -1.08
N ILE A 96 -6.60 -3.52 -0.46
CA ILE A 96 -7.80 -4.08 -1.09
C ILE A 96 -9.06 -3.32 -0.68
N VAL A 97 -10.06 -3.29 -1.57
CA VAL A 97 -11.38 -2.72 -1.31
C VAL A 97 -12.49 -3.48 -2.04
N ALA A 98 -13.69 -3.50 -1.46
CA ALA A 98 -14.91 -3.96 -2.10
C ALA A 98 -15.95 -2.83 -2.20
N VAL A 99 -16.67 -2.79 -3.32
CA VAL A 99 -17.68 -1.80 -3.67
C VAL A 99 -18.94 -2.51 -4.16
N GLY A 100 -20.10 -2.14 -3.64
CA GLY A 100 -21.38 -2.66 -4.11
C GLY A 100 -21.87 -1.95 -5.37
N ASN A 101 -22.57 -2.70 -6.23
CA ASN A 101 -23.27 -2.16 -7.41
C ASN A 101 -24.27 -1.05 -7.04
N HIS A 102 -24.73 -0.30 -8.05
CA HIS A 102 -25.78 0.72 -7.94
C HIS A 102 -25.51 1.79 -6.88
N GLY A 103 -24.25 2.20 -6.71
CA GLY A 103 -23.88 3.27 -5.80
C GLY A 103 -24.00 2.91 -4.31
N ARG A 104 -24.08 1.61 -3.97
CA ARG A 104 -24.06 1.15 -2.56
C ARG A 104 -22.75 1.48 -1.83
N GLY A 105 -21.71 1.86 -2.57
CA GLY A 105 -20.46 2.38 -2.02
C GLY A 105 -19.55 1.28 -1.48
N ILE A 106 -18.57 1.67 -0.67
CA ILE A 106 -17.60 0.75 -0.07
C ILE A 106 -18.30 -0.12 0.97
N ILE A 107 -18.10 -1.43 0.89
CA ILE A 107 -18.62 -2.42 1.84
C ILE A 107 -17.43 -3.10 2.51
N GLY A 108 -17.47 -3.20 3.84
CA GLY A 108 -16.41 -3.90 4.59
C GLY A 108 -16.39 -5.40 4.26
N PRO A 109 -15.22 -6.05 4.31
CA PRO A 109 -15.08 -7.46 3.92
C PRO A 109 -15.86 -8.37 4.86
N CYS A 110 -16.39 -9.47 4.32
CA CYS A 110 -17.09 -10.46 5.12
C CYS A 110 -16.12 -11.29 5.98
N GLY A 111 -16.64 -12.06 6.94
CA GLY A 111 -15.82 -12.85 7.86
C GLY A 111 -14.89 -13.86 7.16
N ARG A 112 -15.34 -14.45 6.05
CA ARG A 112 -14.51 -15.38 5.27
C ARG A 112 -13.31 -14.68 4.63
N ASP A 113 -13.52 -13.51 4.04
CA ASP A 113 -12.45 -12.77 3.38
C ASP A 113 -11.46 -12.22 4.39
N ARG A 114 -11.94 -11.73 5.54
CA ARG A 114 -11.08 -11.32 6.65
C ARG A 114 -10.14 -12.43 7.11
N GLN A 115 -10.64 -13.66 7.23
CA GLN A 115 -9.79 -14.80 7.58
C GLN A 115 -8.73 -15.06 6.51
N VAL A 116 -9.10 -15.07 5.23
CA VAL A 116 -8.14 -15.21 4.11
C VAL A 116 -7.09 -14.10 4.14
N PHE A 117 -7.49 -12.86 4.42
CA PHE A 117 -6.55 -11.75 4.50
C PHE A 117 -5.55 -11.95 5.63
N VAL A 118 -6.00 -12.32 6.83
CA VAL A 118 -5.10 -12.58 7.97
C VAL A 118 -4.16 -13.76 7.71
N ASP A 119 -4.65 -14.83 7.08
CA ASP A 119 -3.85 -16.03 6.84
C ASP A 119 -2.71 -15.75 5.84
N TYR A 120 -3.01 -15.05 4.75
CA TYR A 120 -2.06 -14.90 3.63
C TYR A 120 -1.46 -13.50 3.48
N TYR A 121 -2.16 -12.45 3.93
CA TYR A 121 -1.82 -11.04 3.72
C TYR A 121 -2.08 -10.17 4.97
N PRO A 122 -1.59 -10.55 6.18
CA PRO A 122 -2.00 -9.92 7.43
C PRO A 122 -1.67 -8.42 7.52
N THR A 123 -0.65 -7.99 6.78
CA THR A 123 -0.16 -6.61 6.72
C THR A 123 -0.75 -5.80 5.55
N MET A 124 -1.52 -6.45 4.66
CA MET A 124 -2.24 -5.76 3.60
C MET A 124 -3.28 -4.82 4.22
N ARG A 125 -3.44 -3.65 3.63
CA ARG A 125 -4.45 -2.69 4.03
C ARG A 125 -5.81 -3.04 3.43
N VAL A 126 -6.88 -2.69 4.12
CA VAL A 126 -8.26 -2.87 3.70
C VAL A 126 -8.97 -1.54 3.84
N ILE A 127 -9.60 -1.08 2.76
CA ILE A 127 -10.43 0.13 2.80
C ILE A 127 -11.83 -0.26 3.28
N VAL A 128 -12.27 0.37 4.38
CA VAL A 128 -13.55 0.10 5.03
C VAL A 128 -14.35 1.39 5.23
N PRO A 129 -15.69 1.35 5.23
CA PRO A 129 -16.51 2.51 5.55
C PRO A 129 -16.45 2.77 7.07
N THR A 130 -16.34 4.05 7.46
CA THR A 130 -16.45 4.49 8.86
C THR A 130 -17.35 5.72 8.94
N PRO A 131 -17.86 6.09 10.14
CA PRO A 131 -18.60 7.34 10.32
C PRO A 131 -17.82 8.59 9.89
N ALA A 132 -16.49 8.56 9.90
CA ALA A 132 -15.63 9.65 9.44
C ALA A 132 -15.27 9.53 7.94
N GLY A 133 -16.00 8.72 7.18
CA GLY A 133 -15.71 8.37 5.79
C GLY A 133 -14.82 7.12 5.64
N PRO A 134 -14.43 6.77 4.41
CA PRO A 134 -13.55 5.63 4.17
C PRO A 134 -12.22 5.74 4.91
N ARG A 135 -11.77 4.64 5.52
CA ARG A 135 -10.46 4.52 6.18
C ARG A 135 -9.74 3.29 5.69
N SER A 136 -8.42 3.41 5.59
CA SER A 136 -7.53 2.30 5.28
C SER A 136 -7.00 1.74 6.61
N VAL A 137 -7.25 0.45 6.89
CA VAL A 137 -6.85 -0.27 8.11
C VAL A 137 -6.06 -1.51 7.78
N LEU A 138 -5.30 -2.10 8.71
CA LEU A 138 -4.68 -3.41 8.48
C LEU A 138 -5.73 -4.53 8.42
N ALA A 139 -5.47 -5.56 7.62
CA ALA A 139 -6.29 -6.78 7.60
C ALA A 139 -6.37 -7.44 8.99
N ALA A 140 -5.27 -7.50 9.73
CA ALA A 140 -5.23 -8.07 11.08
C ALA A 140 -6.18 -7.37 12.06
N ASP A 141 -6.34 -6.05 11.94
CA ASP A 141 -7.21 -5.24 12.81
C ASP A 141 -8.71 -5.56 12.63
N LEU A 142 -9.09 -6.21 11.53
CA LEU A 142 -10.47 -6.64 11.27
C LEU A 142 -10.83 -7.97 11.96
N MET A 143 -9.85 -8.63 12.58
CA MET A 143 -9.95 -9.94 13.25
C MET A 143 -9.20 -9.93 14.58
N PRO A 144 -9.78 -9.34 15.65
CA PRO A 144 -9.11 -9.28 16.95
C PRO A 144 -8.89 -10.68 17.53
N LEU A 145 -7.70 -10.91 18.08
CA LEU A 145 -7.28 -12.16 18.70
C LEU A 145 -7.37 -13.38 17.77
N THR A 146 -7.11 -13.17 16.48
CA THR A 146 -7.20 -14.22 15.46
C THR A 146 -6.20 -15.35 15.67
N GLN A 147 -6.62 -16.58 15.31
CA GLN A 147 -5.72 -17.71 15.09
C GLN A 147 -5.41 -17.79 13.60
N ARG A 148 -4.13 -17.67 13.27
CA ARG A 148 -3.68 -17.71 11.88
C ARG A 148 -3.54 -19.15 11.42
N TRP A 149 -4.15 -19.48 10.31
CA TRP A 149 -3.94 -20.76 9.63
C TRP A 149 -2.77 -20.66 8.64
N THR A 150 -1.98 -21.72 8.58
CA THR A 150 -0.94 -21.95 7.57
C THR A 150 -1.04 -23.39 7.06
N PRO A 151 -0.48 -23.71 5.88
CA PRO A 151 -0.41 -25.10 5.41
C PRO A 151 0.22 -26.07 6.41
N GLU A 152 1.11 -25.58 7.28
CA GLU A 152 1.79 -26.33 8.33
C GLU A 152 0.93 -26.52 9.59
N GLY A 153 -0.20 -25.81 9.71
CA GLY A 153 -1.14 -25.91 10.83
C GLY A 153 -1.64 -24.56 11.34
N MET A 154 -2.36 -24.61 12.46
CA MET A 154 -2.82 -23.41 13.17
C MET A 154 -1.72 -22.89 14.10
N ASN A 155 -1.41 -21.60 13.98
CA ASN A 155 -0.47 -20.93 14.86
C ASN A 155 -1.19 -20.23 16.01
N GLY A 156 -0.48 -20.05 17.13
CA GLY A 156 -0.96 -19.26 18.26
C GLY A 156 -1.13 -17.78 17.90
N LEU A 157 -1.62 -16.99 18.86
CA LEU A 157 -1.70 -15.53 18.71
C LEU A 157 -0.30 -14.96 18.45
N ASP A 158 -0.16 -14.25 17.33
CA ASP A 158 1.04 -13.48 17.00
C ASP A 158 0.70 -11.98 17.12
N PRO A 159 1.15 -11.30 18.20
CA PRO A 159 0.88 -9.88 18.40
C PRO A 159 1.52 -8.96 17.34
N SER A 160 2.54 -9.44 16.61
CA SER A 160 3.20 -8.62 15.59
C SER A 160 2.30 -8.33 14.39
N LEU A 161 1.26 -9.14 14.17
CA LEU A 161 0.29 -8.94 13.08
C LEU A 161 -0.49 -7.63 13.20
N TYR A 162 -0.67 -7.12 14.43
CA TYR A 162 -1.41 -5.88 14.71
C TYR A 162 -0.51 -4.64 14.67
N GLN A 163 0.75 -4.80 14.26
CA GLN A 163 1.69 -3.71 14.06
C GLN A 163 1.77 -3.41 12.56
N ASP A 164 1.42 -2.20 12.17
CA ASP A 164 1.52 -1.77 10.78
C ASP A 164 2.99 -1.72 10.37
N PRO A 165 3.48 -2.56 9.44
CA PRO A 165 4.89 -2.57 9.07
C PRO A 165 5.39 -1.23 8.55
N GLU A 166 4.51 -0.41 7.97
CA GLU A 166 4.84 0.93 7.47
C GLU A 166 5.17 1.89 8.63
N THR A 167 4.52 1.72 9.79
CA THR A 167 4.73 2.59 10.97
C THR A 167 5.50 1.91 12.10
N ALA A 168 5.64 0.59 12.07
CA ALA A 168 6.32 -0.22 13.06
C ALA A 168 7.82 -0.17 12.79
N GLY A 169 8.53 0.63 13.59
CA GLY A 169 9.98 0.80 13.48
C GLY A 169 10.37 2.04 12.67
N PRO A 170 11.62 2.10 12.18
CA PRO A 170 12.11 3.24 11.42
C PRO A 170 11.29 3.48 10.14
N PRO A 171 11.09 4.73 9.68
CA PRO A 171 10.39 5.04 8.43
C PRO A 171 10.91 4.26 7.23
N ILE A 172 10.00 3.86 6.33
CA ILE A 172 10.34 3.14 5.11
C ILE A 172 10.61 4.12 3.97
N ILE A 173 11.64 3.86 3.18
CA ILE A 173 11.87 4.49 1.89
C ILE A 173 11.82 3.38 0.83
N ARG A 174 10.81 3.42 -0.04
CA ARG A 174 10.60 2.38 -1.06
C ARG A 174 11.48 2.61 -2.28
N PHE A 175 12.07 1.55 -2.79
CA PHE A 175 12.95 1.54 -3.95
C PHE A 175 12.47 0.53 -5.00
N ASN A 176 12.57 0.93 -6.26
CA ASN A 176 12.46 -0.02 -7.36
C ASN A 176 13.59 -1.06 -7.25
N PRO A 177 13.31 -2.37 -7.43
CA PRO A 177 14.31 -3.44 -7.30
C PRO A 177 15.57 -3.27 -8.12
N ARG A 178 15.50 -2.56 -9.25
CA ARG A 178 16.66 -2.30 -10.12
C ARG A 178 17.81 -1.60 -9.39
N TYR A 179 17.52 -0.84 -8.33
CA TYR A 179 18.51 -0.06 -7.58
C TYR A 179 19.17 -0.85 -6.45
N LEU A 180 18.78 -2.11 -6.22
CA LEU A 180 19.24 -2.88 -5.07
C LEU A 180 20.77 -3.02 -5.02
N GLU A 181 21.39 -3.39 -6.14
CA GLU A 181 22.84 -3.63 -6.18
C GLU A 181 23.64 -2.31 -6.15
N ASP A 182 23.11 -1.23 -6.73
CA ASP A 182 23.74 0.10 -6.64
C ASP A 182 23.72 0.63 -5.20
N VAL A 183 22.62 0.40 -4.47
CA VAL A 183 22.51 0.77 -3.05
C VAL A 183 23.43 -0.11 -2.19
N ARG A 184 23.44 -1.43 -2.40
CA ARG A 184 24.31 -2.37 -1.67
C ARG A 184 25.79 -2.09 -1.85
N SER A 185 26.21 -1.75 -3.06
CA SER A 185 27.60 -1.43 -3.38
C SER A 185 28.03 -0.04 -2.90
N GLY A 186 27.08 0.81 -2.48
CA GLY A 186 27.32 2.21 -2.15
C GLY A 186 27.49 3.11 -3.38
N ALA A 187 27.25 2.61 -4.59
CA ALA A 187 27.22 3.42 -5.82
C ALA A 187 26.05 4.41 -5.80
N LYS A 188 24.93 4.05 -5.16
CA LYS A 188 23.78 4.92 -4.92
C LYS A 188 23.62 5.22 -3.43
N THR A 189 23.79 6.49 -3.08
CA THR A 189 23.67 7.01 -1.70
C THR A 189 22.66 8.15 -1.57
N ARG A 190 22.05 8.56 -2.70
CA ARG A 190 20.94 9.51 -2.74
C ARG A 190 19.74 8.97 -3.51
N THR A 191 18.57 9.50 -3.17
CA THR A 191 17.33 9.35 -3.92
C THR A 191 16.55 10.66 -3.92
N THR A 192 16.11 11.08 -5.09
CA THR A 192 15.22 12.23 -5.27
C THR A 192 13.78 11.73 -5.30
N ARG A 193 12.91 12.37 -4.51
CA ARG A 193 11.54 11.90 -4.29
C ARG A 193 10.54 13.04 -4.45
N PHE A 194 9.40 12.76 -5.05
CA PHE A 194 8.32 13.71 -5.24
C PHE A 194 7.19 13.39 -4.27
N ARG A 195 6.83 14.35 -3.40
CA ARG A 195 5.77 14.21 -2.37
C ARG A 195 5.97 13.02 -1.40
N ASP A 196 7.21 12.60 -1.20
CA ASP A 196 7.60 11.48 -0.34
C ASP A 196 8.86 11.85 0.46
N PRO A 197 8.79 12.84 1.37
CA PRO A 197 9.93 13.33 2.11
C PRO A 197 10.38 12.33 3.19
N ALA A 198 11.70 12.24 3.42
CA ALA A 198 12.25 11.53 4.57
C ALA A 198 13.01 12.49 5.49
N ARG A 199 12.93 12.23 6.80
CA ARG A 199 13.65 13.00 7.83
C ARG A 199 14.95 12.29 8.21
N PRO A 200 16.01 13.05 8.59
CA PRO A 200 17.21 12.46 9.14
C PRO A 200 16.93 11.54 10.35
N GLY A 201 17.61 10.39 10.38
CA GLY A 201 17.42 9.34 11.39
C GLY A 201 17.39 7.94 10.78
N ALA A 202 17.16 6.94 11.64
CA ALA A 202 17.05 5.55 11.21
C ALA A 202 15.94 5.39 10.16
N ALA A 203 16.15 4.55 9.17
CA ALA A 203 15.20 4.23 8.11
C ALA A 203 15.36 2.77 7.66
N ARG A 204 14.37 2.28 6.93
CA ARG A 204 14.41 0.99 6.23
C ARG A 204 14.28 1.26 4.74
N LEU A 205 15.26 0.84 3.94
CA LEU A 205 15.15 0.87 2.49
C LEU A 205 14.49 -0.42 2.04
N VAL A 206 13.28 -0.31 1.49
CA VAL A 206 12.48 -1.47 1.10
C VAL A 206 12.44 -1.55 -0.42
N PHE A 207 13.00 -2.63 -0.96
CA PHE A 207 13.03 -2.89 -2.39
C PHE A 207 11.84 -3.77 -2.76
N GLU A 208 11.02 -3.27 -3.68
CA GLU A 208 9.72 -3.84 -4.07
C GLU A 208 9.88 -5.08 -4.97
N SER A 209 10.73 -6.02 -4.57
CA SER A 209 10.97 -7.31 -5.23
C SER A 209 10.08 -8.40 -4.65
N ASP A 210 10.04 -9.56 -5.29
CA ASP A 210 9.48 -10.78 -4.70
C ASP A 210 10.55 -11.88 -4.62
N PRO A 211 11.03 -12.27 -3.42
CA PRO A 211 10.67 -11.71 -2.11
C PRO A 211 11.13 -10.25 -1.91
N GLU A 212 10.46 -9.52 -1.03
CA GLU A 212 10.83 -8.15 -0.66
C GLU A 212 12.20 -8.15 0.03
N VAL A 213 13.06 -7.18 -0.30
CA VAL A 213 14.38 -7.02 0.33
C VAL A 213 14.37 -5.74 1.16
N VAL A 214 14.77 -5.84 2.42
CA VAL A 214 14.84 -4.69 3.35
C VAL A 214 16.28 -4.48 3.78
N LEU A 215 16.81 -3.27 3.60
CA LEU A 215 18.11 -2.86 4.13
C LEU A 215 17.91 -1.87 5.27
N GLN A 216 18.62 -2.07 6.38
CA GLN A 216 18.66 -1.09 7.46
C GLN A 216 19.52 0.09 7.04
N ALA A 217 19.04 1.30 7.28
CA ALA A 217 19.71 2.51 6.84
C ALA A 217 19.53 3.68 7.81
N GLU A 218 20.23 4.76 7.52
CA GLU A 218 20.07 6.05 8.15
C GLU A 218 20.01 7.11 7.08
N VAL A 219 18.96 7.92 7.13
CA VAL A 219 18.89 9.18 6.39
C VAL A 219 19.82 10.15 7.10
N THR A 220 20.87 10.58 6.41
CA THR A 220 21.90 11.47 6.96
C THR A 220 21.60 12.94 6.65
N ASP A 221 20.92 13.20 5.54
CA ASP A 221 20.55 14.54 5.10
C ASP A 221 19.28 14.50 4.24
N SER A 222 18.51 15.59 4.27
CA SER A 222 17.31 15.76 3.45
C SER A 222 17.21 17.20 3.00
N ARG A 223 17.23 17.40 1.68
CA ARG A 223 17.24 18.72 1.05
C ARG A 223 16.08 18.85 0.08
N GLN A 224 15.16 19.76 0.37
CA GLN A 224 14.11 20.14 -0.56
C GLN A 224 14.64 21.14 -1.60
N CYS A 225 14.26 20.97 -2.87
CA CYS A 225 14.59 21.90 -3.95
C CYS A 225 13.60 21.77 -5.12
N LEU A 226 13.65 22.69 -6.08
CA LEU A 226 12.89 22.51 -7.33
C LEU A 226 13.56 21.45 -8.21
N VAL A 227 12.77 20.80 -9.07
CA VAL A 227 13.30 19.87 -10.09
C VAL A 227 14.34 20.56 -10.99
N SER A 228 14.17 21.85 -11.29
CA SER A 228 15.14 22.66 -12.03
C SER A 228 16.50 22.78 -11.33
N ASP A 229 16.53 22.66 -10.01
CA ASP A 229 17.70 22.93 -9.17
C ASP A 229 18.52 21.67 -8.86
N LEU A 230 18.12 20.51 -9.40
CA LEU A 230 18.88 19.27 -9.32
C LEU A 230 20.24 19.42 -10.02
N THR A 231 21.29 18.97 -9.35
CA THR A 231 22.68 19.14 -9.77
C THR A 231 23.29 17.86 -10.32
N ASP A 232 24.41 17.97 -11.04
CA ASP A 232 25.18 16.79 -11.48
C ASP A 232 25.72 15.98 -10.29
N GLN A 233 25.94 16.62 -9.14
CA GLN A 233 26.33 15.92 -7.91
C GLN A 233 25.19 15.06 -7.36
N ASP A 234 23.95 15.55 -7.44
CA ASP A 234 22.78 14.74 -7.08
C ASP A 234 22.68 13.53 -8.01
N ALA A 235 22.83 13.74 -9.32
CA ALA A 235 22.82 12.66 -10.32
C ALA A 235 23.89 11.60 -10.04
N GLN A 236 25.12 12.01 -9.76
CA GLN A 236 26.23 11.11 -9.44
C GLN A 236 25.97 10.26 -8.20
N ALA A 237 25.45 10.86 -7.13
CA ALA A 237 25.08 10.13 -5.93
C ALA A 237 23.86 9.22 -6.12
N GLU A 238 23.13 9.37 -7.23
CA GLU A 238 22.02 8.52 -7.65
C GLU A 238 22.42 7.41 -8.63
N GLY A 239 23.68 7.34 -9.05
CA GLY A 239 24.19 6.39 -10.05
C GLY A 239 24.12 6.88 -11.50
N LEU A 240 23.95 8.18 -11.73
CA LEU A 240 23.83 8.83 -13.05
C LEU A 240 24.97 9.83 -13.28
N THR A 241 25.10 10.37 -14.50
CA THR A 241 26.22 11.28 -14.81
C THR A 241 25.83 12.75 -14.70
N THR A 242 24.61 13.10 -15.13
CA THR A 242 24.18 14.51 -15.25
C THR A 242 22.79 14.76 -14.67
N ALA A 243 22.53 16.00 -14.24
CA ALA A 243 21.23 16.45 -13.75
C ALA A 243 20.11 16.25 -14.79
N THR A 244 20.44 16.35 -16.08
CA THR A 244 19.49 16.09 -17.18
C THR A 244 19.08 14.63 -17.24
N GLU A 245 20.03 13.70 -17.05
CA GLU A 245 19.72 12.26 -16.95
C GLU A 245 18.89 11.96 -15.71
N LEU A 246 19.18 12.60 -14.57
CA LEU A 246 18.40 12.47 -13.35
C LEU A 246 16.95 12.92 -13.56
N ARG A 247 16.74 14.12 -14.11
CA ARG A 247 15.38 14.61 -14.45
C ARG A 247 14.66 13.67 -15.43
N GLY A 248 15.36 13.13 -16.42
CA GLY A 248 14.81 12.15 -17.36
C GLY A 248 14.39 10.85 -16.67
N THR A 249 15.22 10.36 -15.74
CA THR A 249 14.92 9.17 -14.94
C THR A 249 13.73 9.41 -14.00
N LEU A 250 13.67 10.58 -13.36
CA LEU A 250 12.56 10.96 -12.49
C LEU A 250 11.24 11.03 -13.25
N LYS A 251 11.22 11.55 -14.49
CA LYS A 251 10.01 11.50 -15.34
C LYS A 251 9.57 10.07 -15.69
N GLY A 252 10.47 9.09 -15.64
CA GLY A 252 10.11 7.69 -15.77
C GLY A 252 9.32 7.14 -14.58
N HIS A 253 9.51 7.72 -13.39
CA HIS A 253 8.79 7.35 -12.15
C HIS A 253 7.60 8.28 -11.87
N TYR A 254 7.72 9.55 -12.26
CA TYR A 254 6.75 10.62 -12.05
C TYR A 254 6.47 11.31 -13.40
N PRO A 255 5.59 10.74 -14.25
CA PRO A 255 5.38 11.23 -15.62
C PRO A 255 4.95 12.69 -15.73
N ASP A 256 4.21 13.18 -14.73
CA ASP A 256 3.67 14.54 -14.68
C ASP A 256 4.62 15.56 -14.02
N LEU A 257 5.83 15.14 -13.64
CA LEU A 257 6.79 15.99 -12.94
C LEU A 257 7.29 17.13 -13.85
N VAL A 258 7.14 18.36 -13.38
CA VAL A 258 7.58 19.58 -14.08
C VAL A 258 8.73 20.27 -13.34
N ASP A 259 9.46 21.15 -14.03
CA ASP A 259 10.67 21.78 -13.50
C ASP A 259 10.42 22.66 -12.26
N THR A 260 9.19 23.14 -12.09
CA THR A 260 8.75 23.97 -10.95
C THR A 260 8.22 23.17 -9.77
N ASP A 261 8.17 21.84 -9.86
CA ASP A 261 7.74 21.00 -8.75
C ASP A 261 8.84 20.93 -7.68
N GLU A 262 8.42 20.84 -6.42
CA GLU A 262 9.32 20.59 -5.29
C GLU A 262 9.60 19.10 -5.14
N VAL A 263 10.88 18.76 -4.97
CA VAL A 263 11.35 17.39 -4.70
C VAL A 263 12.30 17.38 -3.50
N ASP A 264 12.34 16.23 -2.82
CA ASP A 264 13.23 15.97 -1.70
C ASP A 264 14.40 15.12 -2.16
N VAL A 265 15.62 15.65 -2.05
CA VAL A 265 16.86 14.89 -2.25
C VAL A 265 17.29 14.33 -0.91
N ILE A 266 17.15 13.02 -0.76
CA ILE A 266 17.42 12.29 0.48
C ILE A 266 18.79 11.62 0.35
N THR A 267 19.70 11.93 1.27
CA THR A 267 20.98 11.25 1.41
C THR A 267 20.86 10.19 2.50
N PHE A 268 21.36 8.99 2.22
CA PHE A 268 21.29 7.87 3.15
C PHE A 268 22.59 7.07 3.18
N ARG A 269 22.75 6.28 4.24
CA ARG A 269 23.76 5.22 4.37
C ARG A 269 23.07 3.93 4.81
N ILE A 270 23.49 2.79 4.27
CA ILE A 270 23.05 1.48 4.78
C ILE A 270 23.96 1.02 5.91
N TYR A 271 23.44 0.22 6.83
CA TYR A 271 24.24 -0.50 7.81
C TYR A 271 24.57 -1.89 7.26
N ASP A 272 25.85 -2.28 7.28
CA ASP A 272 26.22 -3.66 7.00
C ASP A 272 25.68 -4.56 8.12
N GLU A 273 25.01 -5.66 7.77
CA GLU A 273 24.54 -6.66 8.74
C GLU A 273 25.69 -7.37 9.49
N THR A 274 26.95 -7.14 9.11
CA THR A 274 28.14 -7.55 9.86
C THR A 274 28.44 -6.58 11.01
N GLY A 275 27.53 -6.52 11.97
CA GLY A 275 27.85 -6.12 13.35
C GLY A 275 28.66 -7.23 14.04
N ALA A 276 29.90 -7.43 13.61
CA ALA A 276 30.88 -8.26 14.30
C ALA A 276 32.21 -7.50 14.36
N SER A 277 32.36 -6.71 15.43
CA SER A 277 33.67 -6.40 16.03
C SER A 277 33.83 -7.28 17.26
#